data_AF-A0A553EXG9-F1
#
_entry.id   AF-A0A553EXG9-F1
#
_cell.length_a   1.000
_cell.length_b   1.000
_cell.length_c   1.000
_cell.angle_alpha   90.00
_cell.angle_beta   90.00
_cell.angle_gamma   90.00
#
_symmetry.space_group_name_H-M   'P 1'
#
loop_
_entity.id
_entity.type
_entity.pdbx_description
1 polymer ?
#
loop_
_entity_poly.entity_id
_entity_poly.type
_entity_poly.pdbx_seq_one_letter_code
_entity_poly.pdbx_strand_id
1 'polypeptide(L)'
;MKTSGVVFFLVVAFFCPELCAQGDQAKLKRKRDDAEQLFDQFEYFKAIELYEEIASVQDDPFIYMKTALSYYKVGDLQSAEEWYRKATVAELPVEEQFNFAEVLMGNGKYEEARKWYELYSQNAPHDNRTKKKLAFMDQMAVYHKNETGYEVHIIDINSIYADFGSAFYEGGIIFASAREEVAQGKRYGRTNSAYLDIYLSEYTNDSILGTPKKFSKVVNTKYHEGPAVIYDSGNQMIFTRNNFHGSASKNEDNTIHLQLFHTSKTEKGLWSKPVLLDLVEDKYSVGHPSVSQDGKQLYFSSNIPGGFGGTDLYVSQFSNETWGAPMNLGNEVNTEGNEMFPFMSEEGVLYFASDGHGGLGGMDVFRTSLMQQRGVENLGKPINSARDDFGFVLHSDGDWGYFSSNRPGGVGDDDIYRFTVKEPEPPEEVIPEEIVVKDTAIVVEYVYTVQILALLNPKTVYIEFLQDLEGVLKHDGRDGFHRYTFGEYTGLDKALETLEIIRSKGYHDAFIRKVARYPELSHGPGRDVRKLLNQ
;
A
#
# COMPACT_ATOMS: atom_id res chain seq x y z
N MET A 1 45.36 -69.20 59.99
CA MET A 1 45.24 -69.14 58.52
C MET A 1 43.97 -68.39 58.18
N LYS A 2 44.11 -67.43 57.26
CA LYS A 2 43.12 -66.60 56.54
C LYS A 2 41.64 -67.00 56.66
N THR A 3 40.78 -66.01 56.90
CA THR A 3 39.91 -65.42 55.86
C THR A 3 39.16 -64.21 56.43
N SER A 4 39.57 -63.01 56.00
CA SER A 4 38.76 -61.80 56.16
C SER A 4 37.70 -61.80 55.06
N GLY A 5 36.43 -61.97 55.44
CA GLY A 5 35.29 -61.79 54.55
C GLY A 5 34.99 -60.30 54.40
N VAL A 6 35.34 -59.72 53.25
CA VAL A 6 34.89 -58.39 52.85
C VAL A 6 33.46 -58.54 52.31
N VAL A 7 32.47 -57.97 53.01
CA VAL A 7 31.10 -57.84 52.53
C VAL A 7 31.07 -56.63 51.60
N PHE A 8 30.96 -56.87 50.29
CA PHE A 8 30.70 -55.83 49.30
C PHE A 8 29.20 -55.49 49.35
N PHE A 9 28.85 -54.30 49.86
CA PHE A 9 27.53 -53.71 49.62
C PHE A 9 27.51 -53.15 48.20
N LEU A 10 26.84 -53.85 47.30
CA LEU A 10 26.53 -53.37 45.96
C LEU A 10 25.38 -52.35 46.09
N VAL A 11 25.72 -51.07 46.20
CA VAL A 11 24.74 -49.98 46.08
C VAL A 11 24.36 -49.88 44.61
N VAL A 12 23.28 -50.55 44.24
CA VAL A 12 22.61 -50.30 42.96
C VAL A 12 21.97 -48.92 43.08
N ALA A 13 22.65 -47.92 42.52
CA ALA A 13 22.06 -46.60 42.33
C ALA A 13 20.90 -46.76 41.35
N PHE A 14 19.67 -46.85 41.87
CA PHE A 14 18.47 -46.63 41.09
C PHE A 14 18.52 -45.20 40.58
N PHE A 15 18.93 -45.02 39.32
CA PHE A 15 18.75 -43.77 38.59
C PHE A 15 17.25 -43.45 38.63
N CYS A 16 16.86 -42.45 39.42
CA CYS A 16 15.47 -42.07 39.63
C CYS A 16 14.96 -41.34 38.39
N PRO A 17 14.14 -41.97 37.52
CA PRO A 17 13.67 -41.35 36.28
C PRO A 17 12.79 -40.13 36.54
N GLU A 18 12.15 -40.08 37.72
CA GLU A 18 11.26 -39.00 38.14
C GLU A 18 11.99 -37.67 38.38
N LEU A 19 13.22 -37.70 38.89
CA LEU A 19 14.02 -36.47 39.08
C LEU A 19 14.49 -35.89 37.74
N CYS A 20 14.82 -36.75 36.76
CA CYS A 20 15.19 -36.32 35.42
C CYS A 20 13.97 -35.72 34.68
N ALA A 21 12.80 -36.37 34.77
CA ALA A 21 11.56 -35.88 34.16
C ALA A 21 11.10 -34.53 34.73
N GLN A 22 11.24 -34.31 36.05
CA GLN A 22 10.93 -33.01 36.68
C GLN A 22 11.89 -31.89 36.21
N GLY A 23 13.17 -32.21 36.02
CA GLY A 23 14.16 -31.26 35.50
C GLY A 23 13.89 -30.83 34.06
N ASP A 24 13.42 -31.74 33.22
CA ASP A 24 13.10 -31.43 31.81
C ASP A 24 11.78 -30.66 31.66
N GLN A 25 10.77 -30.96 32.49
CA GLN A 25 9.53 -30.18 32.57
C GLN A 25 9.77 -28.73 33.04
N ALA A 26 10.66 -28.52 34.02
CA ALA A 26 11.02 -27.18 34.48
C ALA A 26 11.74 -26.35 33.39
N LYS A 27 12.58 -26.98 32.56
CA LYS A 27 13.23 -26.33 31.42
C LYS A 27 12.21 -25.94 30.35
N LEU A 28 11.26 -26.82 30.02
CA LEU A 28 10.22 -26.54 29.04
C LEU A 28 9.32 -25.39 29.49
N LYS A 29 8.93 -25.38 30.77
CA LYS A 29 8.18 -24.25 31.34
C LYS A 29 8.94 -22.93 31.18
N ARG A 30 10.23 -22.91 31.51
CA ARG A 30 11.05 -21.69 31.36
C ARG A 30 11.14 -21.24 29.90
N LYS A 31 11.36 -22.17 28.95
CA LYS A 31 11.38 -21.84 27.52
C LYS A 31 10.04 -21.25 27.06
N ARG A 32 8.93 -21.79 27.56
CA ARG A 32 7.60 -21.25 27.28
C ARG A 32 7.45 -19.82 27.82
N ASP A 33 7.83 -19.57 29.07
CA ASP A 33 7.80 -18.23 29.67
C ASP A 33 8.65 -17.24 28.85
N ASP A 34 9.85 -17.66 28.41
CA ASP A 34 10.73 -16.86 27.55
C ASP A 34 10.09 -16.59 26.17
N ALA A 35 9.43 -17.59 25.57
CA ALA A 35 8.74 -17.45 24.28
C ALA A 35 7.54 -16.51 24.36
N GLU A 36 6.72 -16.62 25.41
CA GLU A 36 5.59 -15.71 25.67
C GLU A 36 6.10 -14.27 25.90
N GLN A 37 7.20 -14.10 26.64
CA GLN A 37 7.81 -12.79 26.83
C GLN A 37 8.31 -12.17 25.50
N LEU A 38 8.91 -12.96 24.62
CA LEU A 38 9.34 -12.49 23.30
C LEU A 38 8.14 -12.12 22.42
N PHE A 39 7.10 -12.95 22.45
CA PHE A 39 5.85 -12.69 21.73
C PHE A 39 5.22 -11.36 22.16
N ASP A 40 5.10 -11.11 23.47
CA ASP A 40 4.54 -9.88 24.03
C ASP A 40 5.42 -8.64 23.73
N GLN A 41 6.69 -8.87 23.41
CA GLN A 41 7.63 -7.83 22.96
C GLN A 41 7.66 -7.65 21.44
N PHE A 42 6.75 -8.30 20.70
CA PHE A 42 6.67 -8.27 19.24
C PHE A 42 7.91 -8.88 18.55
N GLU A 43 8.72 -9.64 19.29
CA GLU A 43 9.92 -10.35 18.80
C GLU A 43 9.52 -11.72 18.23
N TYR A 44 8.56 -11.72 17.31
CA TYR A 44 7.86 -12.91 16.84
C TYR A 44 8.80 -13.95 16.22
N PHE A 45 9.78 -13.54 15.41
CA PHE A 45 10.76 -14.48 14.84
C PHE A 45 11.48 -15.30 15.91
N LYS A 46 11.91 -14.67 17.01
CA LYS A 46 12.57 -15.37 18.12
C LYS A 46 11.59 -16.22 18.93
N ALA A 47 10.35 -15.76 19.06
CA ALA A 47 9.29 -16.53 19.72
C ALA A 47 8.98 -17.82 18.95
N ILE A 48 8.96 -17.76 17.60
CA ILE A 48 8.78 -18.93 16.71
C ILE A 48 9.86 -19.97 17.01
N GLU A 49 11.13 -19.60 17.04
CA GLU A 49 12.24 -20.54 17.31
C GLU A 49 12.01 -21.32 18.61
N LEU A 50 11.63 -20.62 19.69
CA LEU A 50 11.37 -21.27 20.97
C LEU A 50 10.10 -22.12 20.97
N TYR A 51 9.03 -21.66 20.31
CA TYR A 51 7.79 -22.44 20.22
C TYR A 51 7.97 -23.72 19.40
N GLU A 52 8.70 -23.67 18.28
CA GLU A 52 9.01 -24.84 17.47
C GLU A 52 9.89 -25.84 18.24
N GLU A 53 10.87 -25.36 19.00
CA GLU A 53 11.68 -26.23 19.88
C GLU A 53 10.80 -26.96 20.90
N ILE A 54 9.83 -26.27 21.51
CA ILE A 54 8.89 -26.89 22.46
C ILE A 54 7.99 -27.91 21.74
N ALA A 55 7.43 -27.54 20.59
CA ALA A 55 6.56 -28.39 19.78
C ALA A 55 7.27 -29.66 19.26
N SER A 56 8.60 -29.64 19.12
CA SER A 56 9.38 -30.81 18.68
C SER A 56 9.49 -31.93 19.72
N VAL A 57 9.21 -31.62 20.99
CA VAL A 57 9.34 -32.57 22.11
C VAL A 57 8.05 -32.81 22.87
N GLN A 58 7.03 -31.97 22.68
CA GLN A 58 5.74 -32.08 23.34
C GLN A 58 4.60 -31.60 22.42
N ASP A 59 3.54 -32.41 22.34
CA ASP A 59 2.30 -32.00 21.70
C ASP A 59 1.49 -31.12 22.65
N ASP A 60 1.32 -29.85 22.29
CA ASP A 60 0.55 -28.87 23.06
C ASP A 60 -0.21 -27.94 22.09
N PRO A 61 -1.55 -28.05 21.99
CA PRO A 61 -2.36 -27.20 21.13
C PRO A 61 -2.16 -25.69 21.36
N PHE A 62 -1.87 -25.27 22.60
CA PHE A 62 -1.58 -23.87 22.90
C PHE A 62 -0.27 -23.42 22.22
N ILE A 63 0.76 -24.27 22.24
CA ILE A 63 2.04 -23.97 21.59
C ILE A 63 1.86 -23.93 20.08
N TYR A 64 1.11 -24.85 19.50
CA TYR A 64 0.80 -24.83 18.06
C TYR A 64 0.07 -23.55 17.66
N MET A 65 -0.94 -23.14 18.43
CA MET A 65 -1.68 -21.90 18.22
C MET A 65 -0.77 -20.67 18.31
N LYS A 66 0.08 -20.55 19.35
CA LYS A 66 1.02 -19.42 19.49
C LYS A 66 2.09 -19.43 18.40
N THR A 67 2.52 -20.59 17.93
CA THR A 67 3.41 -20.73 16.76
C THR A 67 2.71 -20.20 15.51
N ALA A 68 1.47 -20.64 15.25
CA ALA A 68 0.66 -20.21 14.11
C ALA A 68 0.44 -18.69 14.10
N LEU A 69 0.04 -18.14 15.25
CA LEU A 69 -0.16 -16.70 15.41
C LEU A 69 1.15 -15.93 15.20
N SER A 70 2.29 -16.45 15.67
CA SER A 70 3.58 -15.80 15.45
C SER A 70 3.96 -15.77 13.97
N TYR A 71 3.76 -16.88 13.25
CA TYR A 71 3.93 -16.93 11.79
C TYR A 71 3.00 -15.97 11.06
N TYR A 72 1.75 -15.88 11.49
CA TYR A 72 0.80 -14.90 10.96
C TYR A 72 1.31 -13.46 11.15
N LYS A 73 1.84 -13.12 12.33
CA LYS A 73 2.35 -11.77 12.64
C LYS A 73 3.63 -11.38 11.87
N VAL A 74 4.35 -12.34 11.29
CA VAL A 74 5.51 -12.10 10.42
C VAL A 74 5.18 -12.26 8.93
N GLY A 75 3.93 -12.52 8.58
CA GLY A 75 3.48 -12.62 7.18
C GLY A 75 3.69 -13.99 6.52
N ASP A 76 4.20 -14.99 7.22
CA ASP A 76 4.33 -16.36 6.69
C ASP A 76 3.01 -17.12 6.87
N LEU A 77 2.08 -16.83 5.96
CA LEU A 77 0.72 -17.36 6.00
C LEU A 77 0.67 -18.86 5.72
N GLN A 78 1.65 -19.40 4.99
CA GLN A 78 1.69 -20.84 4.71
C GLN A 78 2.02 -21.60 6.00
N SER A 79 3.10 -21.23 6.69
CA SER A 79 3.46 -21.85 7.97
C SER A 79 2.39 -21.62 9.03
N ALA A 80 1.80 -20.43 9.09
CA ALA A 80 0.69 -20.13 10.00
C ALA A 80 -0.46 -21.11 9.83
N GLU A 81 -0.86 -21.39 8.59
CA GLU A 81 -1.95 -22.33 8.30
C GLU A 81 -1.62 -23.75 8.76
N GLU A 82 -0.41 -24.22 8.48
CA GLU A 82 0.04 -25.56 8.88
C GLU A 82 -0.02 -25.74 10.40
N TRP A 83 0.39 -24.72 11.16
CA TRP A 83 0.35 -24.74 12.62
C TRP A 83 -1.06 -24.61 13.20
N TYR A 84 -1.93 -23.76 12.62
CA TYR A 84 -3.33 -23.69 13.04
C TYR A 84 -4.05 -25.03 12.86
N ARG A 85 -3.77 -25.76 11.78
CA ARG A 85 -4.35 -27.10 11.56
C ARG A 85 -3.88 -28.13 12.58
N LYS A 86 -2.67 -27.99 13.14
CA LYS A 86 -2.19 -28.83 14.25
C LYS A 86 -2.85 -28.49 15.59
N ALA A 87 -3.21 -27.24 15.83
CA ALA A 87 -3.80 -26.76 17.08
C ALA A 87 -5.22 -27.31 17.39
N THR A 88 -5.76 -28.21 16.57
CA THR A 88 -7.12 -28.76 16.64
C THR A 88 -8.20 -27.70 16.44
N VAL A 89 -8.68 -27.64 15.19
CA VAL A 89 -9.72 -26.72 14.69
C VAL A 89 -10.99 -26.62 15.56
N ALA A 90 -11.37 -27.66 16.32
CA ALA A 90 -12.66 -27.70 17.00
C ALA A 90 -12.80 -26.79 18.25
N GLU A 91 -11.71 -26.25 18.81
CA GLU A 91 -11.74 -25.49 20.08
C GLU A 91 -10.89 -24.21 20.07
N LEU A 92 -10.59 -23.63 18.89
CA LEU A 92 -9.84 -22.38 18.83
C LEU A 92 -10.56 -21.26 19.63
N PRO A 93 -9.83 -20.50 20.46
CA PRO A 93 -10.36 -19.30 21.10
C PRO A 93 -11.00 -18.38 20.07
N VAL A 94 -12.05 -17.63 20.45
CA VAL A 94 -12.87 -16.85 19.52
C VAL A 94 -12.01 -15.95 18.61
N GLU A 95 -11.03 -15.24 19.16
CA GLU A 95 -10.14 -14.39 18.34
C GLU A 95 -9.29 -15.18 17.35
N GLU A 96 -8.89 -16.41 17.69
CA GLU A 96 -8.11 -17.27 16.81
C GLU A 96 -8.95 -17.87 15.68
N GLN A 97 -10.28 -17.94 15.84
CA GLN A 97 -11.19 -18.27 14.74
C GLN A 97 -11.13 -17.19 13.65
N PHE A 98 -11.06 -15.92 14.05
CA PHE A 98 -10.88 -14.80 13.14
C PHE A 98 -9.49 -14.82 12.50
N ASN A 99 -8.42 -14.91 13.30
CA ASN A 99 -7.05 -14.94 12.77
C ASN A 99 -6.84 -16.09 11.79
N PHE A 100 -7.38 -17.27 12.06
CA PHE A 100 -7.26 -18.39 11.13
C PHE A 100 -8.07 -18.16 9.85
N ALA A 101 -9.23 -17.50 9.92
CA ALA A 101 -9.97 -17.07 8.73
C ALA A 101 -9.13 -16.10 7.87
N GLU A 102 -8.45 -15.12 8.48
CA GLU A 102 -7.55 -14.19 7.79
C GLU A 102 -6.38 -14.93 7.11
N VAL A 103 -5.75 -15.89 7.80
CA VAL A 103 -4.69 -16.73 7.21
C VAL A 103 -5.21 -17.51 6.00
N LEU A 104 -6.42 -18.07 6.08
CA LEU A 104 -7.04 -18.81 4.99
C LEU A 104 -7.41 -17.90 3.81
N MET A 105 -7.93 -16.69 4.07
CA MET A 105 -8.12 -15.65 3.03
C MET A 105 -6.79 -15.35 2.33
N GLY A 106 -5.76 -15.11 3.13
CA GLY A 106 -4.38 -14.88 2.72
C GLY A 106 -3.85 -15.95 1.77
N ASN A 107 -4.12 -17.22 2.08
CA ASN A 107 -3.73 -18.37 1.26
C ASN A 107 -4.69 -18.68 0.09
N GLY A 108 -5.69 -17.83 -0.16
CA GLY A 108 -6.67 -17.99 -1.23
C GLY A 108 -7.69 -19.11 -0.99
N LYS A 109 -7.84 -19.58 0.25
CA LYS A 109 -8.75 -20.66 0.66
C LYS A 109 -10.11 -20.10 1.10
N TYR A 110 -10.74 -19.35 0.20
CA TYR A 110 -11.95 -18.56 0.48
C TYR A 110 -13.12 -19.38 1.05
N GLU A 111 -13.40 -20.55 0.51
CA GLU A 111 -14.50 -21.40 0.99
C GLU A 111 -14.26 -21.94 2.41
N GLU A 112 -13.01 -22.15 2.80
CA GLU A 112 -12.66 -22.51 4.18
C GLU A 112 -12.74 -21.29 5.09
N ALA A 113 -12.20 -20.14 4.65
CA ALA A 113 -12.23 -18.89 5.40
C ALA A 113 -13.67 -18.45 5.73
N ARG A 114 -14.61 -18.58 4.78
CA ARG A 114 -16.04 -18.27 4.99
C ARG A 114 -16.61 -19.01 6.21
N LYS A 115 -16.34 -20.31 6.33
CA LYS A 115 -16.86 -21.13 7.43
C LYS A 115 -16.34 -20.63 8.78
N TRP A 116 -15.10 -20.17 8.81
CA TRP A 116 -14.49 -19.60 10.02
C TRP A 116 -15.04 -18.22 10.36
N TYR A 117 -15.28 -17.35 9.37
CA TYR A 117 -15.96 -16.08 9.62
C TYR A 117 -17.39 -16.27 10.13
N GLU A 118 -18.12 -17.24 9.58
CA GLU A 118 -19.47 -17.58 10.05
C GLU A 118 -19.44 -18.11 11.49
N LEU A 119 -18.50 -19.01 11.81
CA LEU A 119 -18.31 -19.53 13.16
C LEU A 119 -17.93 -18.40 14.14
N TYR A 120 -17.01 -17.53 13.74
CA TYR A 120 -16.63 -16.35 14.51
C TYR A 120 -17.84 -15.45 14.78
N SER A 121 -18.63 -15.13 13.74
CA SER A 121 -19.83 -14.28 13.86
C SER A 121 -20.86 -14.86 14.83
N GLN A 122 -20.99 -16.19 14.88
CA GLN A 122 -21.86 -16.88 15.85
C GLN A 122 -21.33 -16.76 17.29
N ASN A 123 -20.01 -16.86 17.47
CA ASN A 123 -19.37 -16.82 18.78
C ASN A 123 -19.09 -15.39 19.31
N ALA A 124 -19.08 -14.39 18.43
CA ALA A 124 -18.89 -12.97 18.72
C ALA A 124 -19.95 -12.09 18.01
N PRO A 125 -21.25 -12.22 18.38
CA PRO A 125 -22.35 -11.58 17.64
C PRO A 125 -22.39 -10.04 17.70
N HIS A 126 -21.59 -9.44 18.59
CA HIS A 126 -21.45 -7.99 18.72
C HIS A 126 -20.23 -7.43 17.99
N ASP A 127 -19.35 -8.30 17.49
CA ASP A 127 -18.22 -7.90 16.67
C ASP A 127 -18.66 -7.84 15.19
N ASN A 128 -18.38 -6.71 14.54
CA ASN A 128 -18.82 -6.43 13.18
C ASN A 128 -17.76 -6.71 12.11
N ARG A 129 -16.53 -7.10 12.49
CA ARG A 129 -15.39 -7.27 11.57
C ARG A 129 -15.69 -8.23 10.41
N THR A 130 -16.54 -9.23 10.63
CA THR A 130 -16.89 -10.22 9.59
C THR A 130 -17.98 -9.76 8.64
N LYS A 131 -18.74 -8.69 8.94
CA LYS A 131 -19.88 -8.26 8.12
C LYS A 131 -19.44 -7.84 6.72
N LYS A 132 -18.44 -6.94 6.62
CA LYS A 132 -17.91 -6.48 5.34
C LYS A 132 -17.17 -7.60 4.60
N LYS A 133 -16.44 -8.47 5.32
CA LYS A 133 -15.74 -9.63 4.74
C LYS A 133 -16.71 -10.62 4.09
N LEU A 134 -17.75 -11.06 4.80
CA LEU A 134 -18.75 -11.97 4.26
C LEU A 134 -19.53 -11.36 3.09
N ALA A 135 -19.91 -10.08 3.19
CA ALA A 135 -20.58 -9.36 2.11
C ALA A 135 -19.70 -9.25 0.85
N PHE A 136 -18.39 -9.00 1.01
CA PHE A 136 -17.46 -9.02 -0.11
C PHE A 136 -17.40 -10.40 -0.76
N MET A 137 -17.33 -11.48 0.02
CA MET A 137 -17.27 -12.85 -0.49
C MET A 137 -18.49 -13.22 -1.35
N ASP A 138 -19.68 -12.67 -1.06
CA ASP A 138 -20.89 -12.87 -1.88
C ASP A 138 -20.77 -12.29 -3.30
N GLN A 139 -19.91 -11.27 -3.48
CA GLN A 139 -19.70 -10.57 -4.76
C GLN A 139 -18.27 -10.70 -5.31
N MET A 140 -17.43 -11.53 -4.68
CA MET A 140 -16.00 -11.66 -4.99
C MET A 140 -15.73 -12.03 -6.46
N ALA A 141 -16.66 -12.74 -7.10
CA ALA A 141 -16.57 -13.08 -8.52
C ALA A 141 -16.44 -11.84 -9.43
N VAL A 142 -16.97 -10.68 -9.04
CA VAL A 142 -16.83 -9.42 -9.78
C VAL A 142 -15.38 -8.93 -9.75
N TYR A 143 -14.72 -9.03 -8.60
CA TYR A 143 -13.35 -8.56 -8.37
C TYR A 143 -12.27 -9.53 -8.86
N HIS A 144 -12.65 -10.77 -9.17
CA HIS A 144 -11.76 -11.77 -9.78
C HIS A 144 -11.65 -11.66 -11.30
N LYS A 145 -12.53 -10.91 -11.96
CA LYS A 145 -12.43 -10.69 -13.39
C LYS A 145 -11.25 -9.76 -13.69
N ASN A 146 -10.40 -10.15 -14.65
CA ASN A 146 -9.25 -9.38 -15.13
C ASN A 146 -9.67 -8.13 -15.95
N GLU A 147 -10.85 -7.59 -15.66
CA GLU A 147 -11.56 -6.52 -16.36
C GLU A 147 -11.35 -5.14 -15.70
N THR A 148 -10.59 -5.07 -14.60
CA THR A 148 -10.35 -3.83 -13.84
C THR A 148 -9.53 -2.79 -14.60
N GLY A 149 -9.06 -3.13 -15.80
CA GLY A 149 -8.32 -2.21 -16.65
C GLY A 149 -6.90 -1.97 -16.15
N TYR A 150 -6.27 -2.93 -15.47
CA TYR A 150 -4.85 -2.83 -15.11
C TYR A 150 -4.01 -3.96 -15.73
N GLU A 151 -2.76 -3.65 -16.05
CA GLU A 151 -1.70 -4.62 -16.27
C GLU A 151 -0.63 -4.42 -15.21
N VAL A 152 -0.10 -5.52 -14.65
CA VAL A 152 0.84 -5.47 -13.53
C VAL A 152 2.08 -6.30 -13.86
N HIS A 153 3.26 -5.75 -13.59
CA HIS A 153 4.52 -6.45 -13.69
C HIS A 153 5.44 -6.10 -12.53
N ILE A 154 6.24 -7.08 -12.09
CA ILE A 154 7.31 -6.87 -11.12
C ILE A 154 8.43 -6.03 -11.75
N ILE A 155 9.18 -5.29 -10.94
CA ILE A 155 10.30 -4.45 -11.41
C ILE A 155 11.65 -4.94 -10.88
N ASP A 156 12.71 -4.68 -11.63
CA ASP A 156 14.05 -5.27 -11.42
C ASP A 156 14.80 -4.76 -10.17
N ILE A 157 14.28 -3.73 -9.49
CA ILE A 157 14.97 -3.12 -8.34
C ILE A 157 14.76 -3.85 -7.01
N ASN A 158 13.78 -4.76 -6.97
CA ASN A 158 13.44 -5.52 -5.78
C ASN A 158 14.61 -6.40 -5.34
N SER A 159 14.76 -6.52 -4.04
CA SER A 159 15.73 -7.37 -3.37
C SER A 159 15.05 -8.63 -2.83
N ILE A 160 15.82 -9.52 -2.23
CA ILE A 160 15.30 -10.70 -1.53
C ILE A 160 14.67 -10.36 -0.17
N TYR A 161 14.60 -9.07 0.19
CA TYR A 161 14.05 -8.55 1.43
C TYR A 161 12.85 -7.66 1.12
N ALA A 162 12.19 -7.11 2.15
CA ALA A 162 11.11 -6.15 1.94
C ALA A 162 11.56 -4.88 1.20
N ASP A 163 10.90 -4.57 0.08
CA ASP A 163 10.99 -3.34 -0.71
C ASP A 163 9.58 -2.81 -0.96
N PHE A 164 9.23 -1.63 -0.44
CA PHE A 164 7.85 -1.14 -0.50
C PHE A 164 7.70 0.38 -0.37
N GLY A 165 6.46 0.86 -0.59
CA GLY A 165 6.06 2.24 -0.28
C GLY A 165 6.77 3.26 -1.17
N SER A 166 6.63 3.11 -2.49
CA SER A 166 7.28 3.96 -3.47
C SER A 166 6.70 5.38 -3.50
N ALA A 167 7.54 6.36 -3.84
CA ALA A 167 7.14 7.72 -4.20
C ALA A 167 8.00 8.27 -5.33
N PHE A 168 7.41 9.02 -6.26
CA PHE A 168 8.12 9.61 -7.39
C PHE A 168 9.12 10.68 -6.93
N TYR A 169 10.34 10.64 -7.47
CA TYR A 169 11.39 11.62 -7.15
C TYR A 169 12.47 11.69 -8.25
N GLU A 170 12.85 12.90 -8.67
CA GLU A 170 13.99 13.19 -9.56
C GLU A 170 14.15 12.23 -10.76
N GLY A 171 13.08 11.99 -11.51
CA GLY A 171 13.15 11.07 -12.65
C GLY A 171 13.42 9.63 -12.22
N GLY A 172 12.75 9.19 -11.15
CA GLY A 172 12.85 7.86 -10.58
C GLY A 172 11.85 7.68 -9.44
N ILE A 173 12.18 6.80 -8.51
CA ILE A 173 11.42 6.59 -7.28
C ILE A 173 12.33 6.51 -6.06
N ILE A 174 11.79 6.96 -4.92
CA ILE A 174 12.26 6.55 -3.61
C ILE A 174 11.34 5.47 -3.04
N PHE A 175 11.87 4.63 -2.14
CA PHE A 175 11.11 3.56 -1.50
C PHE A 175 11.80 3.11 -0.21
N ALA A 176 11.06 2.47 0.69
CA ALA A 176 11.59 1.85 1.89
C ALA A 176 12.13 0.45 1.55
N SER A 177 13.28 0.08 2.12
CA SER A 177 13.90 -1.22 1.85
C SER A 177 14.66 -1.76 3.05
N ALA A 178 14.51 -3.06 3.30
CA ALA A 178 15.29 -3.82 4.26
C ALA A 178 16.56 -4.43 3.65
N ARG A 179 16.92 -4.02 2.42
CA ARG A 179 18.15 -4.45 1.75
C ARG A 179 19.39 -4.13 2.59
N GLU A 180 20.25 -5.15 2.70
CA GLU A 180 21.58 -5.05 3.29
C GLU A 180 22.66 -5.05 2.19
N GLU A 181 23.58 -4.09 2.23
CA GLU A 181 24.80 -4.14 1.40
C GLU A 181 25.87 -5.09 2.02
N VAL A 182 25.85 -5.25 3.35
CA VAL A 182 26.73 -6.15 4.11
C VAL A 182 25.95 -6.67 5.32
N ALA A 183 25.93 -7.99 5.54
CA ALA A 183 25.29 -8.62 6.70
C ALA A 183 26.07 -8.32 8.00
N GLN A 184 25.87 -7.15 8.58
CA GLN A 184 26.45 -6.72 9.86
C GLN A 184 25.46 -5.83 10.63
N GLY A 185 25.27 -6.11 11.92
CA GLY A 185 24.53 -5.23 12.83
C GLY A 185 23.42 -5.93 13.60
N LYS A 186 22.65 -5.12 14.34
CA LYS A 186 21.47 -5.58 15.07
C LYS A 186 20.34 -5.82 14.07
N ARG A 187 19.78 -7.03 14.08
CA ARG A 187 18.61 -7.39 13.27
C ARG A 187 17.31 -6.98 13.95
N TYR A 188 16.29 -6.69 13.17
CA TYR A 188 14.96 -6.37 13.64
C TYR A 188 14.31 -7.62 14.22
N GLY A 189 13.93 -7.55 15.49
CA GLY A 189 13.46 -8.70 16.26
C GLY A 189 12.18 -9.36 15.75
N ARG A 190 11.34 -8.60 15.05
CA ARG A 190 10.04 -9.06 14.56
C ARG A 190 10.19 -10.06 13.42
N THR A 191 10.97 -9.71 12.41
CA THR A 191 11.09 -10.44 11.13
C THR A 191 12.50 -10.96 10.86
N ASN A 192 13.46 -10.67 11.73
CA ASN A 192 14.88 -10.95 11.54
C ASN A 192 15.49 -10.26 10.29
N SER A 193 14.94 -9.12 9.87
CA SER A 193 15.47 -8.31 8.76
C SER A 193 16.45 -7.23 9.23
N ALA A 194 17.10 -6.51 8.30
CA ALA A 194 17.68 -5.21 8.63
C ALA A 194 16.60 -4.18 9.00
N TYR A 195 17.05 -3.08 9.60
CA TYR A 195 16.25 -1.88 9.72
C TYR A 195 16.03 -1.24 8.34
N LEU A 196 14.85 -0.67 8.14
CA LEU A 196 14.43 -0.06 6.88
C LEU A 196 15.19 1.24 6.66
N ASP A 197 15.72 1.41 5.45
CA ASP A 197 16.31 2.65 4.95
C ASP A 197 15.50 3.15 3.76
N ILE A 198 15.52 4.45 3.49
CA ILE A 198 15.00 4.99 2.22
C ILE A 198 16.09 4.84 1.15
N TYR A 199 15.72 4.27 0.01
CA TYR A 199 16.56 4.13 -1.18
C TYR A 199 16.01 4.98 -2.32
N LEU A 200 16.91 5.39 -3.23
CA LEU A 200 16.63 6.04 -4.50
C LEU A 200 17.00 5.09 -5.63
N SER A 201 16.10 4.94 -6.60
CA SER A 201 16.41 4.40 -7.92
C SER A 201 15.99 5.39 -9.00
N GLU A 202 16.96 5.84 -9.80
CA GLU A 202 16.77 6.77 -10.90
C GLU A 202 16.52 5.98 -12.20
N TYR A 203 15.70 6.51 -13.10
CA TYR A 203 15.54 5.94 -14.44
C TYR A 203 16.85 6.03 -15.23
N THR A 204 17.31 4.89 -15.74
CA THR A 204 18.43 4.80 -16.70
C THR A 204 17.99 5.18 -18.11
N ASN A 205 16.70 5.06 -18.39
CA ASN A 205 15.94 5.56 -19.55
C ASN A 205 14.45 5.64 -19.14
N ASP A 206 13.58 6.17 -20.01
CA ASP A 206 12.16 6.45 -19.76
C ASP A 206 11.30 5.32 -19.13
N SER A 207 11.82 4.11 -18.99
CA SER A 207 11.08 2.97 -18.43
C SER A 207 11.87 2.05 -17.49
N ILE A 208 13.20 2.15 -17.42
CA ILE A 208 14.04 1.21 -16.67
C ILE A 208 14.69 1.89 -15.48
N LEU A 209 14.32 1.47 -14.28
CA LEU A 209 14.94 1.91 -13.03
C LEU A 209 16.35 1.33 -12.87
N GLY A 210 17.29 2.18 -12.46
CA GLY A 210 18.69 1.84 -12.24
C GLY A 210 18.95 1.17 -10.89
N THR A 211 20.21 0.87 -10.63
CA THR A 211 20.63 0.26 -9.36
C THR A 211 20.27 1.16 -8.17
N PRO A 212 19.50 0.67 -7.19
CA PRO A 212 19.14 1.45 -6.02
C PRO A 212 20.35 1.83 -5.17
N LYS A 213 20.29 3.02 -4.56
CA LYS A 213 21.31 3.56 -3.64
C LYS A 213 20.63 4.15 -2.42
N LYS A 214 21.29 4.12 -1.26
CA LYS A 214 20.76 4.79 -0.07
C LYS A 214 20.50 6.27 -0.35
N PHE A 215 19.31 6.74 0.00
CA PHE A 215 18.81 8.06 -0.39
C PHE A 215 19.68 9.20 0.16
N SER A 216 19.90 9.23 1.48
CA SER A 216 20.69 10.28 2.11
C SER A 216 21.21 9.83 3.47
N LYS A 217 22.49 10.13 3.76
CA LYS A 217 23.08 9.91 5.09
C LYS A 217 22.52 10.84 6.17
N VAL A 218 21.79 11.87 5.78
CA VAL A 218 21.13 12.82 6.70
C VAL A 218 19.72 12.34 7.04
N VAL A 219 19.08 11.62 6.12
CA VAL A 219 17.74 11.04 6.29
C VAL A 219 17.82 9.65 6.90
N ASN A 220 18.68 8.77 6.40
CA ASN A 220 18.81 7.42 6.94
C ASN A 220 19.60 7.41 8.24
N THR A 221 19.13 6.63 9.22
CA THR A 221 19.76 6.49 10.53
C THR A 221 20.07 5.01 10.82
N LYS A 222 20.14 4.61 12.10
CA LYS A 222 20.34 3.22 12.51
C LYS A 222 19.03 2.51 12.84
N TYR A 223 17.92 3.09 12.41
CA TYR A 223 16.55 2.74 12.77
C TYR A 223 15.67 2.76 11.52
N HIS A 224 14.40 2.39 11.62
CA HIS A 224 13.51 2.36 10.46
C HIS A 224 13.21 3.78 9.94
N GLU A 225 13.44 3.99 8.66
CA GLU A 225 12.92 5.10 7.87
C GLU A 225 12.07 4.61 6.69
N GLY A 226 11.03 5.36 6.37
CA GLY A 226 10.09 5.09 5.29
C GLY A 226 8.80 4.43 5.78
N PRO A 227 7.72 4.47 4.97
CA PRO A 227 7.60 5.15 3.67
C PRO A 227 7.66 6.68 3.74
N ALA A 228 7.84 7.31 2.59
CA ALA A 228 8.00 8.75 2.43
C ALA A 228 7.14 9.31 1.31
N VAL A 229 6.79 10.60 1.42
CA VAL A 229 6.19 11.39 0.35
C VAL A 229 7.10 12.56 0.02
N ILE A 230 7.24 12.83 -1.27
CA ILE A 230 7.87 14.04 -1.81
C ILE A 230 6.78 14.99 -2.28
N TYR A 231 6.94 16.27 -1.99
CA TYR A 231 6.05 17.32 -2.45
C TYR A 231 6.82 18.62 -2.71
N ASP A 232 6.09 19.69 -3.07
CA ASP A 232 6.67 21.00 -3.36
C ASP A 232 7.76 20.92 -4.44
N SER A 233 7.42 20.28 -5.56
CA SER A 233 8.29 20.06 -6.72
C SER A 233 9.64 19.39 -6.39
N GLY A 234 9.64 18.47 -5.42
CA GLY A 234 10.87 17.74 -5.05
C GLY A 234 11.74 18.44 -4.00
N ASN A 235 11.25 19.51 -3.37
CA ASN A 235 12.00 20.28 -2.38
C ASN A 235 11.67 19.92 -0.94
N GLN A 236 10.55 19.21 -0.71
CA GLN A 236 10.12 18.81 0.63
C GLN A 236 9.80 17.32 0.69
N MET A 237 10.06 16.74 1.87
CA MET A 237 9.80 15.34 2.17
C MET A 237 9.15 15.23 3.54
N ILE A 238 8.15 14.37 3.66
CA ILE A 238 7.67 13.84 4.94
C ILE A 238 7.85 12.32 4.90
N PHE A 239 8.37 11.73 5.96
CA PHE A 239 8.59 10.29 6.02
C PHE A 239 8.34 9.73 7.42
N THR A 240 8.01 8.45 7.46
CA THR A 240 7.80 7.70 8.70
C THR A 240 9.15 7.30 9.29
N ARG A 241 9.30 7.41 10.60
CA ARG A 241 10.46 6.91 11.34
C ARG A 241 10.04 6.47 12.74
N ASN A 242 10.74 5.51 13.31
CA ASN A 242 10.64 5.23 14.75
C ASN A 242 10.87 6.50 15.60
N ASN A 243 10.10 6.67 16.67
CA ASN A 243 10.29 7.75 17.64
C ASN A 243 11.56 7.51 18.48
N PHE A 244 12.41 8.53 18.64
CA PHE A 244 13.62 8.47 19.45
C PHE A 244 13.88 9.77 20.23
N HIS A 245 14.00 9.64 21.55
CA HIS A 245 14.45 10.70 22.45
C HIS A 245 15.91 10.47 22.84
N GLY A 246 16.82 10.48 21.86
CA GLY A 246 18.27 10.25 22.05
C GLY A 246 18.74 8.79 21.98
N SER A 247 17.84 7.83 22.23
CA SER A 247 17.99 6.39 21.95
C SER A 247 16.63 5.76 21.59
N ALA A 248 16.64 4.55 21.02
CA ALA A 248 15.50 3.63 21.01
C ALA A 248 15.11 3.33 22.45
N SER A 249 14.27 4.20 22.99
CA SER A 249 13.65 4.01 24.29
C SER A 249 12.29 3.42 24.01
N LYS A 250 12.09 2.22 24.52
CA LYS A 250 10.77 1.59 24.58
C LYS A 250 9.86 2.52 25.38
N ASN A 251 8.64 2.74 24.88
CA ASN A 251 7.63 3.54 25.55
C ASN A 251 7.12 2.81 26.80
N GLU A 252 6.20 3.44 27.55
CA GLU A 252 5.63 2.84 28.77
C GLU A 252 4.99 1.45 28.52
N ASP A 253 4.52 1.22 27.29
CA ASP A 253 3.95 -0.05 26.82
C ASP A 253 5.00 -1.04 26.26
N ASN A 254 6.29 -0.72 26.41
CA ASN A 254 7.43 -1.50 25.93
C ASN A 254 7.59 -1.55 24.40
N THR A 255 6.87 -0.71 23.64
CA THR A 255 6.92 -0.67 22.16
C THR A 255 7.72 0.53 21.63
N ILE A 256 8.04 0.51 20.33
CA ILE A 256 8.61 1.65 19.62
C ILE A 256 7.52 2.18 18.68
N HIS A 257 7.03 3.38 18.95
CA HIS A 257 6.03 4.03 18.09
C HIS A 257 6.67 4.66 16.86
N LEU A 258 5.86 4.83 15.81
CA LEU A 258 6.23 5.54 14.59
C LEU A 258 5.81 7.01 14.68
N GLN A 259 6.60 7.89 14.09
CA GLN A 259 6.34 9.33 14.01
C GLN A 259 6.67 9.84 12.60
N LEU A 260 6.10 10.99 12.23
CA LEU A 260 6.39 11.65 10.97
C LEU A 260 7.53 12.66 11.16
N PHE A 261 8.47 12.67 10.23
CA PHE A 261 9.56 13.63 10.18
C PHE A 261 9.50 14.40 8.87
N HIS A 262 9.77 15.70 8.94
CA HIS A 262 9.86 16.61 7.80
C HIS A 262 11.31 16.97 7.52
N THR A 263 11.65 17.10 6.24
CA THR A 263 12.91 17.70 5.79
C THR A 263 12.70 18.47 4.49
N SER A 264 13.54 19.47 4.26
CA SER A 264 13.54 20.30 3.05
C SER A 264 14.95 20.42 2.46
N LYS A 265 15.00 20.70 1.15
CA LYS A 265 16.25 21.09 0.48
C LYS A 265 16.68 22.48 0.91
N THR A 266 17.96 22.63 1.21
CA THR A 266 18.63 23.92 1.39
C THR A 266 18.77 24.65 0.06
N GLU A 267 19.14 25.93 0.09
CA GLU A 267 19.45 26.73 -1.13
C GLU A 267 20.51 26.09 -2.04
N LYS A 268 21.33 25.18 -1.50
CA LYS A 268 22.35 24.42 -2.24
C LYS A 268 21.84 23.10 -2.81
N GLY A 269 20.54 22.82 -2.71
CA GLY A 269 19.91 21.58 -3.16
C GLY A 269 20.12 20.36 -2.24
N LEU A 270 20.76 20.54 -1.07
CA LEU A 270 21.03 19.45 -0.13
C LEU A 270 19.89 19.31 0.88
N TRP A 271 19.47 18.07 1.18
CA TRP A 271 18.51 17.79 2.25
C TRP A 271 19.02 18.22 3.62
N SER A 272 18.18 18.92 4.38
CA SER A 272 18.45 19.37 5.74
C SER A 272 18.22 18.25 6.76
N LYS A 273 18.67 18.46 8.00
CA LYS A 273 18.43 17.52 9.10
C LYS A 273 16.91 17.40 9.35
N PRO A 274 16.34 16.19 9.32
CA PRO A 274 14.91 16.02 9.57
C PRO A 274 14.49 16.50 10.96
N VAL A 275 13.32 17.12 11.01
CA VAL A 275 12.65 17.58 12.23
C VAL A 275 11.37 16.78 12.47
N LEU A 276 11.04 16.54 13.75
CA LEU A 276 9.78 15.90 14.12
C LEU A 276 8.61 16.76 13.64
N LEU A 277 7.62 16.13 13.02
CA LEU A 277 6.34 16.74 12.68
C LEU A 277 5.38 16.47 13.83
N ASP A 278 5.28 17.41 14.78
CA ASP A 278 4.52 17.28 16.03
C ASP A 278 2.99 17.34 15.78
N LEU A 279 2.46 16.26 15.20
CA LEU A 279 1.05 16.11 14.82
C LEU A 279 0.21 15.40 15.87
N VAL A 280 0.81 14.44 16.57
CA VAL A 280 0.15 13.54 17.52
C VAL A 280 1.04 13.36 18.74
N GLU A 281 0.44 13.01 19.88
CA GLU A 281 1.20 12.65 21.08
C GLU A 281 2.14 11.46 20.80
N ASP A 282 3.30 11.46 21.45
CA ASP A 282 4.41 10.52 21.22
C ASP A 282 4.11 9.05 21.57
N LYS A 283 3.06 8.80 22.37
CA LYS A 283 2.50 7.49 22.72
C LYS A 283 1.62 6.85 21.63
N TYR A 284 1.42 7.53 20.50
CA TYR A 284 0.69 6.99 19.36
C TYR A 284 1.63 6.84 18.17
N SER A 285 1.36 5.84 17.34
CA SER A 285 2.05 5.65 16.07
C SER A 285 1.36 6.48 14.99
N VAL A 286 2.14 7.25 14.24
CA VAL A 286 1.71 7.94 13.02
C VAL A 286 2.69 7.64 11.89
N GLY A 287 2.17 7.36 10.70
CA GLY A 287 2.99 6.97 9.56
C GLY A 287 2.25 7.04 8.23
N HIS A 288 2.94 6.59 7.19
CA HIS A 288 2.42 6.48 5.83
C HIS A 288 1.89 7.82 5.28
N PRO A 289 2.74 8.86 5.18
CA PRO A 289 2.28 10.19 4.80
C PRO A 289 1.94 10.27 3.30
N SER A 290 0.92 11.07 2.97
CA SER A 290 0.62 11.53 1.61
C SER A 290 0.16 12.98 1.64
N VAL A 291 0.63 13.79 0.69
CA VAL A 291 0.36 15.22 0.64
C VAL A 291 -0.46 15.53 -0.62
N SER A 292 -1.49 16.36 -0.51
CA SER A 292 -2.26 16.82 -1.66
C SER A 292 -1.40 17.64 -2.63
N GLN A 293 -1.79 17.68 -3.91
CA GLN A 293 -1.08 18.39 -4.97
C GLN A 293 -0.73 19.85 -4.62
N ASP A 294 -1.64 20.54 -3.92
CA ASP A 294 -1.48 21.94 -3.52
C ASP A 294 -0.63 22.13 -2.25
N GLY A 295 -0.16 21.04 -1.64
CA GLY A 295 0.65 21.05 -0.42
C GLY A 295 -0.14 21.42 0.84
N LYS A 296 -1.48 21.48 0.79
CA LYS A 296 -2.30 21.99 1.90
C LYS A 296 -2.91 20.92 2.78
N GLN A 297 -2.92 19.66 2.35
CA GLN A 297 -3.50 18.55 3.10
C GLN A 297 -2.49 17.43 3.25
N LEU A 298 -2.32 16.94 4.46
CA LEU A 298 -1.50 15.78 4.80
C LEU A 298 -2.42 14.67 5.28
N TYR A 299 -2.48 13.59 4.51
CA TYR A 299 -3.14 12.34 4.83
C TYR A 299 -2.13 11.39 5.46
N PHE A 300 -2.55 10.64 6.47
CA PHE A 300 -1.68 9.69 7.17
C PHE A 300 -2.51 8.66 7.93
N SER A 301 -1.86 7.57 8.35
CA SER A 301 -2.44 6.53 9.19
C SER A 301 -1.98 6.69 10.64
N SER A 302 -2.87 6.46 11.60
CA SER A 302 -2.53 6.52 13.02
C SER A 302 -3.47 5.70 13.90
N ASN A 303 -3.02 5.31 15.09
CA ASN A 303 -3.79 4.63 16.13
C ASN A 303 -4.26 5.58 17.25
N ILE A 304 -4.60 6.83 16.91
CA ILE A 304 -5.12 7.82 17.87
C ILE A 304 -6.41 7.27 18.50
N PRO A 305 -6.57 7.27 19.84
CA PRO A 305 -7.77 6.78 20.49
C PRO A 305 -9.04 7.47 20.02
N GLY A 306 -10.12 6.70 19.94
CA GLY A 306 -11.41 7.17 19.42
C GLY A 306 -11.59 6.97 17.90
N GLY A 307 -10.63 6.29 17.25
CA GLY A 307 -10.80 5.74 15.91
C GLY A 307 -11.75 4.53 15.85
N PHE A 308 -11.86 3.94 14.65
CA PHE A 308 -12.78 2.85 14.34
C PHE A 308 -12.14 1.46 14.51
N GLY A 309 -10.82 1.34 14.31
CA GLY A 309 -10.13 0.05 14.32
C GLY A 309 -8.71 0.10 14.86
N GLY A 310 -7.83 -0.72 14.28
CA GLY A 310 -6.42 -0.80 14.66
C GLY A 310 -5.65 0.46 14.30
N THR A 311 -5.74 0.89 13.05
CA THR A 311 -5.25 2.19 12.57
C THR A 311 -6.27 2.81 11.63
N ASP A 312 -6.45 4.11 11.73
CA ASP A 312 -7.39 4.88 10.92
C ASP A 312 -6.63 5.89 10.06
N LEU A 313 -7.25 6.33 8.96
CA LEU A 313 -6.79 7.48 8.17
C LEU A 313 -7.30 8.80 8.72
N TYR A 314 -6.39 9.75 8.78
CA TYR A 314 -6.61 11.13 9.20
C TYR A 314 -6.12 12.10 8.13
N VAL A 315 -6.66 13.32 8.18
CA VAL A 315 -6.16 14.47 7.41
C VAL A 315 -5.81 15.61 8.35
N SER A 316 -4.70 16.29 8.08
CA SER A 316 -4.34 17.57 8.69
C SER A 316 -4.22 18.66 7.62
N GLN A 317 -4.66 19.87 7.96
CA GLN A 317 -4.63 21.04 7.08
C GLN A 317 -3.39 21.90 7.36
N PHE A 318 -2.65 22.28 6.33
CA PHE A 318 -1.56 23.23 6.43
C PHE A 318 -2.09 24.66 6.41
N SER A 319 -1.85 25.41 7.48
CA SER A 319 -2.24 26.82 7.59
C SER A 319 -1.31 27.56 8.55
N ASN A 320 -1.01 28.83 8.28
CA ASN A 320 -0.12 29.65 9.12
C ASN A 320 1.25 28.99 9.39
N GLU A 321 1.84 28.38 8.34
CA GLU A 321 3.15 27.70 8.40
C GLU A 321 3.20 26.45 9.29
N THR A 322 2.05 25.94 9.75
CA THR A 322 1.97 24.73 10.56
C THR A 322 0.88 23.79 10.09
N TRP A 323 1.02 22.51 10.43
CA TRP A 323 -0.06 21.53 10.27
C TRP A 323 -1.03 21.65 11.44
N GLY A 324 -2.33 21.66 11.13
CA GLY A 324 -3.40 21.72 12.13
C GLY A 324 -3.65 20.39 12.84
N ALA A 325 -4.64 20.38 13.73
CA ALA A 325 -5.05 19.18 14.43
C ALA A 325 -5.57 18.10 13.44
N PRO A 326 -5.21 16.82 13.64
CA PRO A 326 -5.71 15.71 12.82
C PRO A 326 -7.23 15.56 12.87
N MET A 327 -7.84 15.31 11.71
CA MET A 327 -9.26 15.00 11.55
C MET A 327 -9.43 13.59 10.99
N ASN A 328 -10.18 12.73 11.67
CA ASN A 328 -10.46 11.37 11.21
C ASN A 328 -11.35 11.39 9.96
N LEU A 329 -11.08 10.55 8.97
CA LEU A 329 -11.82 10.50 7.70
C LEU A 329 -13.21 9.85 7.78
N GLY A 330 -13.63 9.39 8.96
CA GLY A 330 -14.96 8.85 9.21
C GLY A 330 -15.12 7.38 8.80
N ASN A 331 -16.27 6.81 9.14
CA ASN A 331 -16.56 5.37 9.03
C ASN A 331 -16.82 4.86 7.59
N GLU A 332 -16.87 5.76 6.62
CA GLU A 332 -16.88 5.37 5.21
C GLU A 332 -15.50 4.90 4.78
N VAL A 333 -14.44 5.56 5.25
CA VAL A 333 -13.05 5.23 4.94
C VAL A 333 -12.47 4.29 6.00
N ASN A 334 -12.69 4.58 7.28
CA ASN A 334 -12.12 3.83 8.39
C ASN A 334 -13.07 2.73 8.86
N THR A 335 -12.49 1.60 9.25
CA THR A 335 -13.21 0.38 9.64
C THR A 335 -12.71 -0.16 10.96
N GLU A 336 -13.23 -1.30 11.41
CA GLU A 336 -12.71 -2.03 12.55
C GLU A 336 -11.31 -2.67 12.29
N GLY A 337 -10.81 -2.61 11.06
CA GLY A 337 -9.50 -3.10 10.63
C GLY A 337 -8.39 -2.04 10.71
N ASN A 338 -7.38 -2.18 9.86
CA ASN A 338 -6.27 -1.26 9.70
C ASN A 338 -6.37 -0.58 8.33
N GLU A 339 -6.54 0.75 8.32
CA GLU A 339 -6.37 1.56 7.11
C GLU A 339 -5.00 2.25 7.10
N MET A 340 -4.23 2.01 6.04
CA MET A 340 -2.83 2.41 5.92
C MET A 340 -2.48 2.87 4.49
N PHE A 341 -1.27 3.40 4.31
CA PHE A 341 -0.72 3.79 2.99
C PHE A 341 -1.66 4.66 2.15
N PRO A 342 -2.18 5.78 2.67
CA PRO A 342 -2.96 6.70 1.86
C PRO A 342 -2.11 7.27 0.72
N PHE A 343 -2.77 7.52 -0.41
CA PHE A 343 -2.23 8.27 -1.53
C PHE A 343 -3.33 9.15 -2.11
N MET A 344 -3.15 10.47 -2.04
CA MET A 344 -4.04 11.44 -2.66
C MET A 344 -3.56 11.75 -4.08
N SER A 345 -4.38 11.41 -5.09
CA SER A 345 -4.06 11.72 -6.49
C SER A 345 -4.29 13.20 -6.83
N GLU A 346 -3.77 13.64 -7.99
CA GLU A 346 -3.93 15.02 -8.46
C GLU A 346 -5.42 15.39 -8.70
N GLU A 347 -6.25 14.39 -9.04
CA GLU A 347 -7.69 14.52 -9.28
C GLU A 347 -8.53 14.49 -8.00
N GLY A 348 -7.90 14.40 -6.83
CA GLY A 348 -8.62 14.35 -5.55
C GLY A 348 -9.26 13.00 -5.25
N VAL A 349 -8.68 11.91 -5.78
CA VAL A 349 -9.06 10.54 -5.43
C VAL A 349 -8.10 10.03 -4.36
N LEU A 350 -8.65 9.60 -3.23
CA LEU A 350 -7.88 8.95 -2.16
C LEU A 350 -7.80 7.45 -2.47
N TYR A 351 -6.58 6.96 -2.63
CA TYR A 351 -6.25 5.54 -2.62
C TYR A 351 -5.70 5.16 -1.24
N PHE A 352 -5.96 3.96 -0.76
CA PHE A 352 -5.44 3.47 0.52
C PHE A 352 -5.51 1.95 0.60
N ALA A 353 -4.73 1.36 1.51
CA ALA A 353 -4.78 -0.06 1.80
C ALA A 353 -5.65 -0.33 3.04
N SER A 354 -6.45 -1.40 3.04
CA SER A 354 -7.25 -1.81 4.20
C SER A 354 -7.40 -3.33 4.29
N ASP A 355 -7.41 -3.86 5.51
CA ASP A 355 -7.78 -5.25 5.82
C ASP A 355 -9.22 -5.39 6.39
N GLY A 356 -9.97 -4.28 6.50
CA GLY A 356 -11.29 -4.25 7.16
C GLY A 356 -12.48 -4.01 6.23
N HIS A 357 -12.28 -3.55 4.99
CA HIS A 357 -13.36 -3.38 4.01
C HIS A 357 -13.88 -4.69 3.37
N GLY A 358 -13.37 -5.84 3.80
CA GLY A 358 -13.40 -7.06 2.98
C GLY A 358 -12.29 -7.01 1.93
N GLY A 359 -12.21 -7.99 1.04
CA GLY A 359 -11.15 -8.01 0.04
C GLY A 359 -10.80 -9.41 -0.44
N LEU A 360 -9.87 -9.44 -1.38
CA LEU A 360 -9.32 -10.64 -1.98
C LEU A 360 -8.26 -11.31 -1.09
N GLY A 361 -7.63 -10.57 -0.18
CA GLY A 361 -6.49 -11.05 0.60
C GLY A 361 -6.38 -10.44 1.99
N GLY A 362 -5.13 -10.19 2.40
CA GLY A 362 -4.81 -9.52 3.66
C GLY A 362 -5.20 -8.05 3.58
N MET A 363 -4.26 -7.19 3.20
CA MET A 363 -4.56 -5.82 2.79
C MET A 363 -4.90 -5.74 1.31
N ASP A 364 -5.95 -4.99 0.98
CA ASP A 364 -6.32 -4.68 -0.39
C ASP A 364 -6.25 -3.16 -0.62
N VAL A 365 -5.94 -2.74 -1.85
CA VAL A 365 -6.02 -1.34 -2.28
C VAL A 365 -7.46 -0.97 -2.63
N PHE A 366 -7.92 0.13 -2.05
CA PHE A 366 -9.20 0.76 -2.28
C PHE A 366 -9.04 2.18 -2.80
N ARG A 367 -10.11 2.72 -3.39
CA ARG A 367 -10.22 4.13 -3.74
C ARG A 367 -11.55 4.74 -3.31
N THR A 368 -11.55 6.03 -3.06
CA THR A 368 -12.76 6.85 -2.91
C THR A 368 -12.52 8.27 -3.40
N SER A 369 -13.57 8.93 -3.87
CA SER A 369 -13.53 10.36 -4.18
C SER A 369 -14.13 11.14 -3.01
N LEU A 370 -13.26 11.81 -2.25
CA LEU A 370 -13.67 12.65 -1.12
C LEU A 370 -14.53 13.85 -1.57
N MET A 371 -14.30 14.34 -2.80
CA MET A 371 -15.08 15.45 -3.38
C MET A 371 -16.49 15.04 -3.81
N GLN A 372 -16.64 13.83 -4.35
CA GLN A 372 -17.91 13.37 -4.93
C GLN A 372 -18.72 12.50 -3.95
N GLN A 373 -18.20 12.22 -2.75
CA GLN A 373 -18.79 11.32 -1.76
C GLN A 373 -19.22 9.98 -2.40
N ARG A 374 -18.32 9.41 -3.22
CA ARG A 374 -18.51 8.07 -3.75
C ARG A 374 -18.08 7.07 -2.69
N GLY A 375 -18.83 5.97 -2.56
CA GLY A 375 -18.45 4.87 -1.66
C GLY A 375 -17.04 4.33 -1.97
N VAL A 376 -16.47 3.61 -1.00
CA VAL A 376 -15.17 2.97 -1.13
C VAL A 376 -15.24 1.80 -2.10
N GLU A 377 -14.34 1.78 -3.09
CA GLU A 377 -14.26 0.78 -4.15
C GLU A 377 -12.95 0.00 -4.06
N ASN A 378 -13.03 -1.33 -4.03
CA ASN A 378 -11.87 -2.22 -4.12
C ASN A 378 -11.35 -2.26 -5.57
N LEU A 379 -10.04 -2.15 -5.78
CA LEU A 379 -9.46 -2.11 -7.13
C LEU A 379 -9.45 -3.46 -7.86
N GLY A 380 -9.74 -4.57 -7.17
CA GLY A 380 -9.83 -5.91 -7.73
C GLY A 380 -8.52 -6.42 -8.36
N LYS A 381 -8.57 -7.61 -8.98
CA LYS A 381 -7.41 -8.15 -9.71
C LYS A 381 -7.14 -7.34 -11.00
N PRO A 382 -5.89 -7.11 -11.41
CA PRO A 382 -4.65 -7.64 -10.82
C PRO A 382 -3.99 -6.75 -9.75
N ILE A 383 -4.57 -5.59 -9.41
CA ILE A 383 -3.99 -4.73 -8.36
C ILE A 383 -4.05 -5.41 -7.00
N ASN A 384 -5.20 -5.98 -6.65
CA ASN A 384 -5.38 -6.77 -5.44
C ASN A 384 -5.21 -8.27 -5.73
N SER A 385 -4.79 -9.00 -4.72
CA SER A 385 -4.38 -10.40 -4.74
C SER A 385 -4.89 -11.11 -3.49
N ALA A 386 -4.45 -12.35 -3.26
CA ALA A 386 -4.75 -13.02 -1.99
C ALA A 386 -3.83 -12.56 -0.85
N ARG A 387 -2.81 -11.76 -1.14
CA ARG A 387 -1.80 -11.32 -0.17
C ARG A 387 -2.04 -9.87 0.24
N ASP A 388 -1.05 -9.23 0.85
CA ASP A 388 -1.10 -7.80 1.12
C ASP A 388 -0.79 -7.03 -0.15
N ASP A 389 -1.59 -6.01 -0.43
CA ASP A 389 -1.49 -5.09 -1.55
C ASP A 389 -1.68 -3.67 -1.04
N PHE A 390 -0.63 -2.87 -1.10
CA PHE A 390 -0.56 -1.59 -0.41
C PHE A 390 0.41 -0.61 -1.08
N GLY A 391 0.59 0.58 -0.51
CA GLY A 391 1.59 1.53 -1.02
C GLY A 391 1.35 2.01 -2.44
N PHE A 392 0.08 2.08 -2.87
CA PHE A 392 -0.31 2.50 -4.21
C PHE A 392 0.05 3.97 -4.45
N VAL A 393 0.73 4.25 -5.57
CA VAL A 393 0.99 5.60 -6.07
C VAL A 393 0.71 5.65 -7.56
N LEU A 394 0.05 6.72 -8.01
CA LEU A 394 -0.27 6.98 -9.41
C LEU A 394 0.64 8.07 -9.96
N HIS A 395 1.17 7.87 -11.15
CA HIS A 395 1.90 8.91 -11.87
C HIS A 395 0.94 10.04 -12.29
N SER A 396 1.45 11.25 -12.48
CA SER A 396 0.64 12.45 -12.75
C SER A 396 -0.10 12.44 -14.10
N ASP A 397 0.27 11.54 -15.02
CA ASP A 397 -0.48 11.31 -16.26
C ASP A 397 -1.71 10.39 -16.06
N GLY A 398 -1.82 9.74 -14.90
CA GLY A 398 -2.92 8.85 -14.54
C GLY A 398 -2.89 7.47 -15.23
N ASP A 399 -1.90 7.20 -16.08
CA ASP A 399 -1.88 6.02 -16.95
C ASP A 399 -1.05 4.86 -16.36
N TRP A 400 -0.26 5.10 -15.31
CA TRP A 400 0.59 4.07 -14.68
C TRP A 400 1.03 4.48 -13.28
N GLY A 401 1.60 3.53 -12.54
CA GLY A 401 2.09 3.79 -11.20
C GLY A 401 2.76 2.59 -10.56
N TYR A 402 2.90 2.64 -9.24
CA TYR A 402 3.50 1.58 -8.44
C TYR A 402 2.61 1.18 -7.27
N PHE A 403 2.75 -0.04 -6.81
CA PHE A 403 2.23 -0.50 -5.52
C PHE A 403 3.15 -1.59 -4.98
N SER A 404 2.93 -2.00 -3.74
CA SER A 404 3.72 -3.00 -3.03
C SER A 404 2.88 -4.23 -2.70
N SER A 405 3.49 -5.41 -2.75
CA SER A 405 2.80 -6.66 -2.45
C SER A 405 3.75 -7.79 -2.08
N ASN A 406 3.32 -8.66 -1.19
CA ASN A 406 3.96 -9.94 -0.85
C ASN A 406 3.30 -11.14 -1.60
N ARG A 407 2.71 -10.87 -2.79
CA ARG A 407 2.12 -11.89 -3.67
C ARG A 407 3.13 -12.94 -4.15
N PRO A 408 2.72 -14.21 -4.33
CA PRO A 408 3.58 -15.23 -4.94
C PRO A 408 4.08 -14.81 -6.33
N GLY A 409 5.34 -15.11 -6.63
CA GLY A 409 6.01 -14.69 -7.87
C GLY A 409 6.88 -13.43 -7.72
N GLY A 410 6.89 -12.85 -6.51
CA GLY A 410 7.82 -11.82 -6.05
C GLY A 410 9.29 -12.26 -5.95
N VAL A 411 10.19 -11.30 -5.68
CA VAL A 411 11.62 -11.54 -5.42
C VAL A 411 11.88 -11.72 -3.92
N GLY A 412 11.23 -10.92 -3.08
CA GLY A 412 11.51 -10.81 -1.64
C GLY A 412 10.27 -11.00 -0.77
N ASP A 413 10.32 -10.38 0.42
CA ASP A 413 9.21 -10.41 1.38
C ASP A 413 8.04 -9.55 0.86
N ASP A 414 8.28 -8.25 0.70
CA ASP A 414 7.42 -7.31 -0.01
C ASP A 414 8.16 -6.85 -1.27
N ASP A 415 7.46 -6.80 -2.39
CA ASP A 415 8.00 -6.37 -3.66
C ASP A 415 7.22 -5.18 -4.22
N ILE A 416 7.92 -4.31 -4.94
CA ILE A 416 7.31 -3.24 -5.72
C ILE A 416 6.88 -3.80 -7.08
N TYR A 417 5.68 -3.45 -7.48
CA TYR A 417 5.10 -3.77 -8.79
C TYR A 417 4.76 -2.47 -9.51
N ARG A 418 4.97 -2.46 -10.81
CA ARG A 418 4.48 -1.40 -11.70
C ARG A 418 3.15 -1.83 -12.30
N PHE A 419 2.19 -0.91 -12.34
CA PHE A 419 0.95 -1.10 -13.07
C PHE A 419 0.80 -0.09 -14.19
N THR A 420 0.07 -0.46 -15.23
CA THR A 420 -0.46 0.45 -16.27
C THR A 420 -1.97 0.33 -16.33
N VAL A 421 -2.65 1.43 -16.60
CA VAL A 421 -4.09 1.48 -16.82
C VAL A 421 -4.34 1.13 -18.29
N LYS A 422 -5.01 0.00 -18.54
CA LYS A 422 -5.45 -0.41 -19.88
C LYS A 422 -6.53 0.53 -20.38
N GLU A 423 -6.42 0.92 -21.65
CA GLU A 423 -7.53 1.57 -22.33
C GLU A 423 -8.74 0.61 -22.32
N PRO A 424 -9.97 1.09 -22.05
CA PRO A 424 -11.15 0.26 -22.23
C PRO A 424 -11.17 -0.21 -23.69
N GLU A 425 -11.25 -1.52 -23.90
CA GLU A 425 -11.49 -2.09 -25.23
C GLU A 425 -12.69 -1.36 -25.83
N PRO A 426 -12.59 -0.81 -27.06
CA PRO A 426 -13.73 -0.20 -27.70
C PRO A 426 -14.88 -1.21 -27.69
N PRO A 427 -16.13 -0.79 -27.40
CA PRO A 427 -17.25 -1.72 -27.36
C PRO A 427 -17.26 -2.51 -28.66
N GLU A 428 -17.33 -3.85 -28.57
CA GLU A 428 -17.47 -4.70 -29.75
C GLU A 428 -18.61 -4.13 -30.59
N GLU A 429 -18.27 -3.58 -31.77
CA GLU A 429 -19.29 -3.25 -32.75
C GLU A 429 -20.03 -4.55 -33.03
N VAL A 430 -21.31 -4.60 -32.70
CA VAL A 430 -22.20 -5.67 -33.14
C VAL A 430 -22.31 -5.49 -34.66
N ILE A 431 -21.38 -6.08 -35.40
CA ILE A 431 -21.43 -6.12 -36.86
C ILE A 431 -22.64 -7.02 -37.19
N PRO A 432 -23.70 -6.49 -37.83
CA PRO A 432 -24.77 -7.34 -38.33
C PRO A 432 -24.17 -8.37 -39.30
N GLU A 433 -24.54 -9.65 -39.16
CA GLU A 433 -24.09 -10.71 -40.07
C GLU A 433 -24.39 -10.34 -41.54
N GLU A 434 -23.34 -9.95 -42.28
CA GLU A 434 -22.90 -10.52 -43.57
C GLU A 434 -22.13 -9.46 -44.39
N ILE A 435 -20.87 -9.77 -44.74
CA ILE A 435 -20.34 -9.99 -46.10
C ILE A 435 -18.82 -10.05 -45.99
N VAL A 436 -18.26 -11.16 -46.47
CA VAL A 436 -16.82 -11.42 -46.57
C VAL A 436 -16.15 -10.38 -47.49
N VAL A 437 -15.21 -9.61 -46.94
CA VAL A 437 -14.17 -8.93 -47.74
C VAL A 437 -12.80 -9.21 -47.11
N LYS A 438 -11.89 -9.70 -47.96
CA LYS A 438 -10.53 -10.13 -47.63
C LYS A 438 -9.59 -8.96 -47.34
N ASP A 439 -8.66 -9.23 -46.42
CA ASP A 439 -7.35 -8.60 -46.22
C ASP A 439 -7.27 -7.07 -46.35
N THR A 440 -7.32 -6.40 -45.19
CA THR A 440 -6.58 -5.15 -44.98
C THR A 440 -6.16 -5.05 -43.52
N ALA A 441 -4.87 -4.81 -43.27
CA ALA A 441 -4.38 -4.46 -41.94
C ALA A 441 -5.08 -3.18 -41.48
N ILE A 442 -5.74 -3.23 -40.32
CA ILE A 442 -6.39 -2.07 -39.72
C ILE A 442 -5.28 -1.19 -39.14
N VAL A 443 -4.94 -0.11 -39.84
CA VAL A 443 -4.19 0.99 -39.25
C VAL A 443 -5.20 1.82 -38.47
N VAL A 444 -5.16 1.76 -37.14
CA VAL A 444 -6.00 2.63 -36.29
C VAL A 444 -5.40 4.03 -36.34
N GLU A 445 -5.98 4.89 -37.17
CA GLU A 445 -5.59 6.30 -37.24
C GLU A 445 -6.20 7.06 -36.06
N TYR A 446 -5.36 7.45 -35.09
CA TYR A 446 -5.78 8.29 -33.97
C TYR A 446 -6.02 9.73 -34.42
N VAL A 447 -7.13 10.32 -33.95
CA VAL A 447 -7.44 11.75 -34.09
C VAL A 447 -7.00 12.49 -32.82
N TYR A 448 -6.20 13.53 -33.01
CA TYR A 448 -5.67 14.40 -31.97
C TYR A 448 -6.25 15.81 -32.09
N THR A 449 -6.31 16.53 -30.98
CA THR A 449 -6.64 17.96 -30.94
C THR A 449 -5.66 18.68 -30.00
N VAL A 450 -5.53 20.00 -30.13
CA VAL A 450 -4.77 20.79 -29.16
C VAL A 450 -5.76 21.38 -28.16
N GLN A 451 -5.65 20.99 -26.88
CA GLN A 451 -6.40 21.64 -25.80
C GLN A 451 -5.64 22.88 -25.35
N ILE A 452 -6.29 24.04 -25.44
CA ILE A 452 -5.71 25.33 -25.09
C ILE A 452 -5.88 25.61 -23.60
N LEU A 453 -7.09 25.41 -23.07
CA LEU A 453 -7.41 25.60 -21.65
C LEU A 453 -8.73 24.93 -21.24
N ALA A 454 -8.96 24.78 -19.93
CA ALA A 454 -10.18 24.24 -19.34
C ALA A 454 -10.62 25.11 -18.14
N LEU A 455 -11.89 25.53 -18.10
CA LEU A 455 -12.41 26.45 -17.08
C LEU A 455 -13.65 25.90 -16.41
N LEU A 456 -13.67 25.87 -15.07
CA LEU A 456 -14.83 25.45 -14.28
C LEU A 456 -15.98 26.48 -14.33
N ASN A 457 -15.65 27.78 -14.38
CA ASN A 457 -16.60 28.89 -14.43
C ASN A 457 -16.13 29.95 -15.45
N PRO A 458 -16.32 29.72 -16.76
CA PRO A 458 -15.81 30.61 -17.79
C PRO A 458 -16.50 31.97 -17.72
N LYS A 459 -15.73 33.01 -17.39
CA LYS A 459 -16.12 34.41 -17.55
C LYS A 459 -15.77 34.89 -18.96
N THR A 460 -16.53 35.86 -19.47
CA THR A 460 -16.34 36.44 -20.82
C THR A 460 -14.89 36.88 -21.08
N VAL A 461 -14.21 37.45 -20.09
CA VAL A 461 -12.80 37.88 -20.20
C VAL A 461 -11.83 36.75 -20.60
N TYR A 462 -12.10 35.52 -20.20
CA TYR A 462 -11.25 34.37 -20.58
C TYR A 462 -11.57 33.84 -21.98
N ILE A 463 -12.76 34.14 -22.49
CA ILE A 463 -13.19 33.78 -23.84
C ILE A 463 -12.64 34.81 -24.84
N GLU A 464 -12.60 36.10 -24.47
CA GLU A 464 -11.93 37.16 -25.23
C GLU A 464 -10.42 36.90 -25.40
N PHE A 465 -9.79 36.25 -24.43
CA PHE A 465 -8.39 35.83 -24.54
C PHE A 465 -8.14 34.94 -25.77
N LEU A 466 -9.14 34.16 -26.21
CA LEU A 466 -9.05 33.21 -27.32
C LEU A 466 -9.32 33.82 -28.71
N GLN A 467 -9.58 35.12 -28.81
CA GLN A 467 -10.08 35.76 -30.04
C GLN A 467 -9.10 35.75 -31.22
N ASP A 468 -7.79 35.68 -30.94
CA ASP A 468 -6.71 35.65 -31.93
C ASP A 468 -6.49 34.24 -32.54
N LEU A 469 -7.18 33.23 -31.99
CA LEU A 469 -7.25 31.87 -32.53
C LEU A 469 -8.60 31.65 -33.22
N GLU A 470 -8.60 31.65 -34.54
CA GLU A 470 -9.79 31.36 -35.35
C GLU A 470 -10.04 29.85 -35.45
N GLY A 471 -11.22 29.39 -35.03
CA GLY A 471 -11.59 27.98 -35.07
C GLY A 471 -11.50 27.24 -33.73
N VAL A 472 -11.38 27.95 -32.60
CA VAL A 472 -11.47 27.35 -31.28
C VAL A 472 -12.89 26.85 -31.01
N LEU A 473 -13.00 25.59 -30.60
CA LEU A 473 -14.25 24.96 -30.21
C LEU A 473 -14.35 24.86 -28.69
N LYS A 474 -15.54 25.18 -28.16
CA LYS A 474 -15.89 24.96 -26.75
C LYS A 474 -16.63 23.64 -26.60
N HIS A 475 -16.19 22.82 -25.64
CA HIS A 475 -16.82 21.59 -25.22
C HIS A 475 -17.20 21.67 -23.74
N ASP A 476 -18.42 21.29 -23.40
CA ASP A 476 -18.89 21.26 -22.01
C ASP A 476 -18.70 19.85 -21.45
N GLY A 477 -17.79 19.70 -20.50
CA GLY A 477 -17.53 18.43 -19.83
C GLY A 477 -18.59 18.11 -18.78
N ARG A 478 -18.86 16.81 -18.59
CA ARG A 478 -19.75 16.32 -17.53
C ARG A 478 -19.18 16.54 -16.11
N ASP A 479 -17.90 16.85 -16.03
CA ASP A 479 -17.14 17.20 -14.83
C ASP A 479 -17.22 18.69 -14.47
N GLY A 480 -18.03 19.46 -15.20
CA GLY A 480 -18.20 20.90 -14.99
C GLY A 480 -17.12 21.76 -15.64
N PHE A 481 -16.09 21.19 -16.26
CA PHE A 481 -15.09 21.95 -16.99
C PHE A 481 -15.54 22.26 -18.42
N HIS A 482 -15.37 23.51 -18.81
CA HIS A 482 -15.52 23.99 -20.18
C HIS A 482 -14.15 23.99 -20.86
N ARG A 483 -13.96 23.11 -21.82
CA ARG A 483 -12.68 22.89 -22.51
C ARG A 483 -12.69 23.60 -23.86
N TYR A 484 -11.54 24.17 -24.21
CA TYR A 484 -11.34 24.91 -25.44
C TYR A 484 -10.25 24.23 -26.26
N THR A 485 -10.62 23.76 -27.44
CA THR A 485 -9.77 22.92 -28.30
C THR A 485 -9.58 23.57 -29.67
N PHE A 486 -8.49 23.22 -30.36
CA PHE A 486 -8.15 23.76 -31.66
C PHE A 486 -7.74 22.66 -32.63
N GLY A 487 -8.52 22.56 -33.71
CA GLY A 487 -8.31 21.62 -34.81
C GLY A 487 -8.48 20.15 -34.44
N GLU A 488 -8.54 19.31 -35.47
CA GLU A 488 -8.51 17.85 -35.36
C GLU A 488 -7.53 17.32 -36.39
N TYR A 489 -6.64 16.44 -35.95
CA TYR A 489 -5.49 15.99 -36.72
C TYR A 489 -5.39 14.49 -36.69
N THR A 490 -5.40 13.88 -37.87
CA THR A 490 -5.05 12.47 -38.04
C THR A 490 -3.53 12.34 -37.96
N GLY A 491 -3.03 11.70 -36.89
CA GLY A 491 -1.60 11.54 -36.61
C GLY A 491 -0.99 12.63 -35.71
N LEU A 492 -0.07 12.22 -34.84
CA LEU A 492 0.52 13.07 -33.79
C LEU A 492 1.38 14.22 -34.33
N ASP A 493 2.11 14.00 -35.44
CA ASP A 493 3.07 14.96 -35.97
C ASP A 493 2.41 16.29 -36.36
N LYS A 494 1.24 16.25 -37.01
CA LYS A 494 0.48 17.45 -37.38
C LYS A 494 -0.09 18.19 -36.17
N ALA A 495 -0.44 17.45 -35.12
CA ALA A 495 -0.87 18.05 -33.86
C ALA A 495 0.28 18.74 -33.14
N LEU A 496 1.51 18.19 -33.21
CA LEU A 496 2.74 18.80 -32.68
C LEU A 496 3.11 20.09 -33.41
N GLU A 497 3.09 20.09 -34.74
CA GLU A 497 3.31 21.31 -35.54
C GLU A 497 2.31 22.42 -35.16
N THR A 498 1.04 22.06 -35.00
CA THR A 498 0.00 23.00 -34.57
C THR A 498 0.22 23.49 -33.13
N LEU A 499 0.61 22.60 -32.22
CA LEU A 499 0.88 22.95 -30.83
C LEU A 499 2.00 23.99 -30.74
N GLU A 500 3.06 23.86 -31.52
CA GLU A 500 4.15 24.85 -31.57
C GLU A 500 3.66 26.23 -32.03
N ILE A 501 2.80 26.28 -33.05
CA ILE A 501 2.19 27.53 -33.54
C ILE A 501 1.30 28.17 -32.47
N ILE A 502 0.51 27.37 -31.75
CA ILE A 502 -0.35 27.85 -30.66
C ILE A 502 0.51 28.39 -29.51
N ARG A 503 1.57 27.67 -29.12
CA ARG A 503 2.49 28.13 -28.07
C ARG A 503 3.26 29.38 -28.47
N SER A 504 3.63 29.55 -29.74
CA SER A 504 4.31 30.76 -30.22
C SER A 504 3.43 32.01 -30.16
N LYS A 505 2.10 31.83 -30.08
CA LYS A 505 1.12 32.91 -29.90
C LYS A 505 0.85 33.28 -28.43
N GLY A 506 1.54 32.64 -27.48
CA GLY A 506 1.45 32.94 -26.04
C GLY A 506 0.66 31.93 -25.21
N TYR A 507 0.16 30.85 -25.82
CA TYR A 507 -0.57 29.77 -25.15
C TYR A 507 0.37 28.66 -24.69
N HIS A 508 1.29 28.98 -23.78
CA HIS A 508 2.37 28.07 -23.39
C HIS A 508 1.89 26.76 -22.75
N ASP A 509 0.76 26.81 -22.05
CA ASP A 509 0.16 25.66 -21.35
C ASP A 509 -0.70 24.75 -22.26
N ALA A 510 -0.83 25.08 -23.55
CA ALA A 510 -1.53 24.22 -24.49
C ALA A 510 -0.85 22.84 -24.58
N PHE A 511 -1.64 21.79 -24.80
CA PHE A 511 -1.13 20.42 -24.95
C PHE A 511 -1.99 19.59 -25.92
N ILE A 512 -1.42 18.50 -26.42
CA ILE A 512 -2.11 17.59 -27.35
C ILE A 512 -2.97 16.59 -26.59
N ARG A 513 -4.16 16.33 -27.11
CA ARG A 513 -5.13 15.40 -26.54
C ARG A 513 -5.63 14.44 -27.62
N LYS A 514 -5.80 13.16 -27.29
CA LYS A 514 -6.51 12.20 -28.15
C LYS A 514 -8.02 12.43 -28.05
N VAL A 515 -8.70 12.60 -29.18
CA VAL A 515 -10.16 12.89 -29.21
C VAL A 515 -10.98 11.71 -28.67
N ALA A 516 -10.57 10.47 -28.97
CA ALA A 516 -11.29 9.26 -28.58
C ALA A 516 -11.33 9.00 -27.06
N ARG A 517 -10.39 9.54 -26.28
CA ARG A 517 -10.33 9.34 -24.81
C ARG A 517 -11.36 10.18 -24.03
N TYR A 518 -12.16 11.01 -24.70
CA TYR A 518 -13.08 11.96 -24.07
C TYR A 518 -14.45 11.95 -24.75
N PRO A 519 -15.47 11.29 -24.15
CA PRO A 519 -16.82 11.21 -24.70
C PRO A 519 -17.42 12.58 -25.05
N GLU A 520 -17.08 13.63 -24.30
CA GLU A 520 -17.52 15.01 -24.52
C GLU A 520 -16.91 15.70 -25.75
N LEU A 521 -15.78 15.21 -26.25
CA LEU A 521 -15.20 15.65 -27.53
C LEU A 521 -15.77 14.85 -28.71
N SER A 522 -16.31 13.65 -28.46
CA SER A 522 -16.87 12.77 -29.48
C SER A 522 -18.41 12.79 -29.57
N HIS A 523 -19.12 13.41 -28.63
CA HIS A 523 -20.60 13.42 -28.55
C HIS A 523 -21.23 14.81 -28.78
N GLY A 524 -20.83 15.49 -29.85
CA GLY A 524 -21.54 16.65 -30.39
C GLY A 524 -20.60 17.69 -31.00
N PRO A 525 -21.04 18.47 -32.01
CA PRO A 525 -20.21 19.49 -32.62
C PRO A 525 -19.89 20.57 -31.58
N GLY A 526 -18.60 20.75 -31.27
CA GLY A 526 -18.14 21.82 -30.39
C GLY A 526 -18.70 23.17 -30.83
N ARG A 527 -18.93 24.07 -29.86
CA ARG A 527 -19.50 25.39 -30.16
C ARG A 527 -18.39 26.37 -30.49
N ASP A 528 -18.48 26.97 -31.66
CA ASP A 528 -17.53 28.01 -32.12
C ASP A 528 -17.51 29.19 -31.13
N VAL A 529 -16.34 29.44 -30.56
CA VAL A 529 -16.13 30.48 -29.56
C VAL A 529 -16.47 31.87 -30.08
N ARG A 530 -16.20 32.17 -31.36
CA ARG A 530 -16.54 33.48 -31.95
C ARG A 530 -18.04 33.68 -32.07
N LYS A 531 -18.83 32.61 -32.21
CA LYS A 531 -20.30 32.71 -32.22
C LYS A 531 -20.86 32.92 -30.81
N LEU A 532 -20.19 32.41 -29.77
CA LEU A 532 -20.56 32.61 -28.37
C LEU A 532 -20.27 34.03 -27.87
N LEU A 533 -19.25 34.71 -28.42
CA LEU A 533 -18.92 36.09 -28.07
C LEU A 533 -19.91 37.13 -28.67
N ASN A 534 -20.72 36.73 -29.65
CA ASN A 534 -21.67 37.59 -30.36
C ASN A 534 -23.15 37.39 -29.93
N GLN A 535 -23.39 36.56 -28.91
CA GLN A 535 -24.70 36.28 -28.28
C GLN A 535 -24.71 36.84 -26.87
#